data_AF-A0AA45WUS6-F1
#
_entry.id   AF-A0AA45WUS6-F1
#
_cell.length_a   1.000
_cell.length_b   1.000
_cell.length_c   1.000
_cell.angle_alpha   90.00
_cell.angle_beta   90.00
_cell.angle_gamma   90.00
#
_symmetry.space_group_name_H-M   'P 1'
#
loop_
_entity.id
_entity.type
_entity.pdbx_description
1 polymer ?
#
loop_
_entity_poly.entity_id
_entity_poly.type
_entity_poly.pdbx_seq_one_letter_code
_entity_poly.pdbx_strand_id
1 'polypeptide(L)'
;MLKSVKKNRLLFTHNNRSGITLIELIIAIAIALMVLTVSFSVFSFGNSTFRQGVNQYDIQSDIRLASDYIQNQVRYATFIKLIDTPTFNEFLEFDEGDPAELLAIKQKLEYIYFDENNRLNHVIFNSSNDTYSQMKFRSSFTLPGSSIIPDQHMLIVQVDADDRDANYQLNSKINLPNMQLANYTIEADGNKGILFSIDTDLIGLISEEGGLGGPGGGSGGSSDDDDEESSEVQTINLALIGNLTKPVHNGTPVTTFATDQYTATVSWNPNPFEDSGKFKNNTIYTATVIITPKVGYTVIGLLQNFFHVTGANTTTNPANSNIITAVFPST
;
A
#
# COMPACT_ATOMS: atom_id res chain seq x y z
N MET A 1 -14.35 120.25 -16.76
CA MET A 1 -14.62 118.80 -16.85
C MET A 1 -13.30 118.08 -17.13
N LEU A 2 -12.71 117.41 -16.14
CA LEU A 2 -11.49 116.60 -16.31
C LEU A 2 -11.83 115.15 -15.93
N LYS A 3 -11.66 114.24 -16.89
CA LYS A 3 -12.02 112.83 -16.84
C LYS A 3 -11.16 112.06 -15.83
N SER A 4 -11.81 111.21 -15.03
CA SER A 4 -11.19 110.19 -14.18
C SER A 4 -10.38 109.19 -15.03
N VAL A 5 -9.07 109.12 -14.81
CA VAL A 5 -8.19 108.11 -15.42
C VAL A 5 -8.27 106.82 -14.59
N LYS A 6 -8.90 105.78 -15.14
CA LYS A 6 -8.87 104.43 -14.57
C LYS A 6 -7.43 103.90 -14.61
N LYS A 7 -6.87 103.61 -13.44
CA LYS A 7 -5.59 102.91 -13.29
C LYS A 7 -5.80 101.43 -13.62
N ASN A 8 -5.49 101.01 -14.84
CA ASN A 8 -5.46 99.59 -15.19
C ASN A 8 -4.27 98.94 -14.47
N ARG A 9 -4.53 98.16 -13.41
CA ARG A 9 -3.56 97.22 -12.86
C ARG A 9 -3.34 96.12 -13.90
N LEU A 10 -2.20 96.17 -14.58
CA LEU A 10 -1.70 95.05 -15.37
C LEU A 10 -1.39 93.89 -14.41
N LEU A 11 -2.33 92.94 -14.31
CA LEU A 11 -2.07 91.64 -13.70
C LEU A 11 -1.16 90.87 -14.66
N PHE A 12 0.14 90.88 -14.39
CA PHE A 12 1.06 89.93 -15.01
C PHE A 12 0.74 88.55 -14.46
N THR A 13 -0.07 87.79 -15.18
CA THR A 13 -0.10 86.34 -15.01
C THR A 13 1.26 85.81 -15.48
N HIS A 14 2.15 85.54 -14.53
CA HIS A 14 3.30 84.68 -14.79
C HIS A 14 2.74 83.31 -15.15
N ASN A 15 2.57 83.05 -16.45
CA ASN A 15 2.46 81.69 -16.94
C ASN A 15 3.80 81.02 -16.66
N ASN A 16 3.91 80.41 -15.48
CA ASN A 16 5.04 79.59 -15.12
C ASN A 16 5.04 78.39 -16.06
N ARG A 17 5.71 78.52 -17.20
CA ARG A 17 6.10 77.40 -18.03
C ARG A 17 7.24 76.72 -17.28
N SER A 18 6.90 75.96 -16.24
CA SER A 18 7.84 75.11 -15.52
C SER A 18 8.41 74.11 -16.52
N GLY A 19 9.54 74.46 -17.13
CA GLY A 19 10.26 73.54 -17.99
C GLY A 19 10.82 72.42 -17.13
N ILE A 20 10.66 71.18 -17.59
CA ILE A 20 11.26 70.03 -16.92
C ILE A 20 12.79 70.20 -17.01
N THR A 21 13.45 70.20 -15.86
CA THR A 21 14.92 70.27 -15.83
C THR A 21 15.50 68.89 -16.19
N LEU A 22 16.66 68.86 -16.85
CA LEU A 22 17.29 67.59 -17.27
C LEU A 22 17.55 66.66 -16.08
N ILE A 23 17.93 67.23 -14.92
CA ILE A 23 18.20 66.46 -13.70
C ILE A 23 16.93 65.81 -13.12
N GLU A 24 15.80 66.52 -13.16
CA GLU A 24 14.51 66.04 -12.68
C GLU A 24 13.99 64.91 -13.58
N LEU A 25 14.19 65.02 -14.89
CA LEU A 25 13.90 63.94 -15.84
C LEU A 25 14.75 62.69 -15.57
N ILE A 26 16.05 62.87 -15.32
CA ILE A 26 16.96 61.75 -15.04
C ILE A 26 16.59 61.06 -13.72
N ILE A 27 16.28 61.81 -12.66
CA ILE A 27 15.86 61.26 -11.36
C ILE A 27 14.51 60.53 -11.50
N ALA A 28 13.55 61.12 -12.21
CA ALA A 28 12.24 60.50 -12.42
C ALA A 28 12.35 59.17 -13.19
N ILE A 29 13.17 59.14 -14.25
CA ILE A 29 13.43 57.92 -15.02
C ILE A 29 14.15 56.87 -14.16
N ALA A 30 15.15 57.27 -13.38
CA ALA A 30 15.88 56.35 -12.51
C ALA A 30 14.96 55.69 -11.46
N ILE A 31 14.09 56.47 -10.82
CA ILE A 31 13.12 55.95 -9.85
C ILE A 31 12.08 55.08 -10.55
N ALA A 32 11.56 55.50 -11.71
CA ALA A 32 10.59 54.72 -12.47
C ALA A 32 11.15 53.34 -12.86
N LEU A 33 12.39 53.28 -13.34
CA LEU A 33 13.05 52.02 -13.68
C LEU A 33 13.26 51.12 -12.47
N MET A 34 13.64 51.71 -11.32
CA MET A 34 13.80 50.96 -10.06
C MET A 34 12.46 50.38 -9.60
N VAL A 35 11.39 51.17 -9.62
CA VAL A 35 10.05 50.70 -9.26
C VAL A 35 9.56 49.63 -10.23
N LEU A 36 9.81 49.79 -11.53
CA LEU A 36 9.41 48.83 -12.55
C LEU A 36 10.12 47.48 -12.37
N THR A 37 11.41 47.48 -12.03
CA THR A 37 12.16 46.25 -11.75
C THR A 37 11.65 45.52 -10.51
N VAL A 38 11.40 46.25 -9.42
CA VAL A 38 10.82 45.65 -8.21
C VAL A 38 9.42 45.11 -8.47
N SER A 39 8.59 45.86 -9.19
CA SER A 39 7.22 45.43 -9.52
C SER A 39 7.20 44.19 -10.41
N PHE A 40 8.07 44.15 -11.43
CA PHE A 40 8.22 42.96 -12.28
C PHE A 40 8.72 41.75 -11.48
N SER A 41 9.66 41.95 -10.56
CA SER A 41 10.15 40.88 -9.68
C SER A 41 9.03 40.32 -8.79
N VAL A 42 8.25 41.17 -8.14
CA VAL A 42 7.12 40.74 -7.29
C VAL A 42 6.04 40.02 -8.12
N PHE A 43 5.70 40.55 -9.30
CA PHE A 43 4.74 39.92 -10.20
C PHE A 43 5.22 38.55 -10.69
N SER A 44 6.48 38.46 -11.11
CA SER A 44 7.08 37.21 -11.58
C SER A 44 7.14 36.17 -10.46
N PHE A 45 7.55 36.58 -9.24
CA PHE A 45 7.58 35.73 -8.06
C PHE A 45 6.18 35.26 -7.65
N GLY A 46 5.19 36.16 -7.66
CA GLY A 46 3.82 35.82 -7.34
C GLY A 46 3.24 34.79 -8.31
N ASN A 47 3.48 34.97 -9.62
CA ASN A 47 2.98 34.07 -10.64
C ASN A 47 3.67 32.69 -10.60
N SER A 48 4.98 32.63 -10.34
CA SER A 48 5.69 31.36 -10.18
C SER A 48 5.24 30.62 -8.91
N THR A 49 5.13 31.33 -7.78
CA THR A 49 4.70 30.76 -6.49
C THR A 49 3.28 30.23 -6.56
N PHE A 50 2.36 30.98 -7.18
CA PHE A 50 0.97 30.55 -7.32
C PHE A 50 0.85 29.30 -8.21
N ARG A 51 1.53 29.28 -9.37
CA ARG A 51 1.56 28.10 -10.25
C ARG A 51 2.11 26.87 -9.53
N GLN A 52 3.21 27.04 -8.81
CA GLN A 52 3.84 25.96 -8.05
C GLN A 52 2.90 25.42 -6.96
N GLY A 53 2.19 26.30 -6.25
CA GLY A 53 1.22 25.92 -5.22
C GLY A 53 -0.01 25.17 -5.77
N VAL A 54 -0.55 25.60 -6.91
CA VAL A 54 -1.67 24.90 -7.57
C VAL A 54 -1.26 23.51 -8.04
N ASN A 55 -0.11 23.39 -8.72
CA ASN A 55 0.38 22.10 -9.20
C ASN A 55 0.62 21.12 -8.03
N GLN A 56 1.21 21.60 -6.93
CA GLN A 56 1.44 20.76 -5.75
C GLN A 56 0.13 20.28 -5.12
N TYR A 57 -0.88 21.15 -5.04
CA TYR A 57 -2.20 20.81 -4.50
C TYR A 57 -2.90 19.73 -5.34
N ASP A 58 -2.88 19.87 -6.66
CA ASP A 58 -3.52 18.91 -7.57
C ASP A 58 -2.87 17.52 -7.44
N ILE A 59 -1.53 17.46 -7.43
CA ILE A 59 -0.79 16.20 -7.25
C ILE A 59 -1.09 15.56 -5.89
N GLN A 60 -1.14 16.34 -4.80
CA GLN A 60 -1.49 15.83 -3.47
C GLN A 60 -2.90 15.21 -3.43
N SER A 61 -3.87 15.89 -4.05
CA SER A 61 -5.24 15.39 -4.17
C SER A 61 -5.27 14.08 -4.96
N ASP A 62 -4.55 14.03 -6.07
CA ASP A 62 -4.52 12.87 -6.95
C ASP A 62 -3.88 11.63 -6.30
N ILE A 63 -2.76 11.81 -5.59
CA ILE A 63 -2.12 10.73 -4.83
C ILE A 63 -3.05 10.16 -3.78
N ARG A 64 -3.77 11.04 -3.07
CA ARG A 64 -4.75 10.62 -2.07
C ARG A 64 -5.86 9.78 -2.70
N LEU A 65 -6.37 10.20 -3.85
CA LEU A 65 -7.41 9.47 -4.57
C LEU A 65 -6.92 8.11 -5.07
N ALA A 66 -5.72 8.02 -5.64
CA ALA A 66 -5.12 6.74 -6.04
C ALA A 66 -4.91 5.81 -4.84
N SER A 67 -4.42 6.35 -3.73
CA SER A 67 -4.18 5.58 -2.52
C SER A 67 -5.46 5.03 -1.90
N ASP A 68 -6.49 5.87 -1.79
CA ASP A 68 -7.80 5.46 -1.30
C ASP A 68 -8.40 4.38 -2.22
N TYR A 69 -8.21 4.51 -3.54
CA TYR A 69 -8.64 3.51 -4.50
C TYR A 69 -7.91 2.17 -4.29
N ILE A 70 -6.58 2.18 -4.33
CA ILE A 70 -5.74 0.98 -4.12
C ILE A 70 -6.13 0.33 -2.80
N GLN A 71 -6.12 1.07 -1.69
CA GLN A 71 -6.45 0.57 -0.37
C GLN A 71 -7.83 -0.09 -0.35
N ASN A 72 -8.83 0.51 -0.99
CA ASN A 72 -10.17 -0.07 -1.04
C ASN A 72 -10.24 -1.37 -1.85
N GLN A 73 -9.46 -1.50 -2.94
CA GLN A 73 -9.41 -2.74 -3.72
C GLN A 73 -8.74 -3.87 -2.93
N VAL A 74 -7.61 -3.57 -2.28
CA VAL A 74 -6.80 -4.61 -1.63
C VAL A 74 -7.15 -4.85 -0.16
N ARG A 75 -8.08 -4.07 0.42
CA ARG A 75 -8.46 -4.15 1.85
C ARG A 75 -8.85 -5.55 2.30
N TYR A 76 -9.59 -6.26 1.45
CA TYR A 76 -10.11 -7.59 1.72
C TYR A 76 -9.40 -8.67 0.89
N ALA A 77 -8.25 -8.34 0.30
CA ALA A 77 -7.51 -9.29 -0.49
C ALA A 77 -7.06 -10.46 0.39
N THR A 78 -7.45 -11.67 0.02
CA THR A 78 -7.03 -12.95 0.63
C THR A 78 -5.70 -13.42 0.06
N PHE A 79 -5.34 -12.94 -1.13
CA PHE A 79 -4.07 -13.15 -1.82
C PHE A 79 -3.53 -11.80 -2.30
N ILE A 80 -2.23 -11.57 -2.14
CA ILE A 80 -1.55 -10.40 -2.70
C ILE A 80 -0.06 -10.70 -2.95
N LYS A 81 0.45 -10.28 -4.11
CA LYS A 81 1.85 -10.41 -4.54
C LYS A 81 2.26 -9.11 -5.22
N LEU A 82 3.47 -8.62 -4.94
CA LEU A 82 4.07 -7.53 -5.70
C LEU A 82 4.84 -8.10 -6.89
N ILE A 83 4.73 -7.45 -8.04
CA ILE A 83 5.33 -7.94 -9.27
C ILE A 83 6.08 -6.83 -10.02
N ASP A 84 7.11 -7.21 -10.76
CA ASP A 84 8.01 -6.27 -11.44
C ASP A 84 7.50 -5.86 -12.82
N THR A 85 6.81 -6.77 -13.53
CA THR A 85 6.19 -6.43 -14.80
C THR A 85 4.68 -6.71 -14.83
N PRO A 86 3.87 -5.73 -15.27
CA PRO A 86 2.48 -5.89 -15.69
C PRO A 86 2.23 -6.88 -16.83
N THR A 87 3.10 -7.84 -17.09
CA THR A 87 2.81 -8.81 -18.13
C THR A 87 1.86 -9.84 -17.54
N PHE A 88 0.67 -9.96 -18.13
CA PHE A 88 -0.28 -11.04 -17.86
C PHE A 88 0.36 -12.46 -17.99
N ASN A 89 1.59 -12.49 -18.53
CA ASN A 89 2.43 -13.65 -18.72
C ASN A 89 3.34 -13.97 -17.51
N GLU A 90 3.39 -13.21 -16.42
CA GLU A 90 4.22 -13.59 -15.26
C GLU A 90 3.68 -14.82 -14.48
N PHE A 91 2.53 -15.38 -14.89
CA PHE A 91 2.13 -16.75 -14.55
C PHE A 91 2.85 -17.83 -15.38
N LEU A 92 4.07 -17.56 -15.86
CA LEU A 92 4.96 -18.57 -16.44
C LEU A 92 5.56 -19.51 -15.39
N GLU A 93 5.36 -19.23 -14.10
CA GLU A 93 5.72 -20.16 -12.99
C GLU A 93 4.68 -21.27 -12.78
N PHE A 94 3.51 -21.19 -13.42
CA PHE A 94 2.48 -22.23 -13.37
C PHE A 94 2.44 -23.07 -14.65
N ASP A 95 3.55 -23.21 -15.38
CA ASP A 95 3.61 -24.05 -16.61
C ASP A 95 3.55 -25.56 -16.32
N GLU A 96 3.32 -25.90 -15.06
CA GLU A 96 3.21 -27.25 -14.54
C GLU A 96 1.81 -27.43 -13.92
N GLY A 97 0.82 -27.77 -14.76
CA GLY A 97 -0.58 -28.01 -14.36
C GLY A 97 -1.54 -28.16 -15.53
N ASP A 98 -2.80 -28.54 -15.26
CA ASP A 98 -3.86 -28.59 -16.29
C ASP A 98 -4.19 -27.15 -16.75
N PRO A 99 -4.07 -26.82 -18.06
CA PRO A 99 -4.41 -25.49 -18.59
C PRO A 99 -5.79 -24.97 -18.17
N ALA A 100 -6.76 -25.85 -17.91
CA ALA A 100 -8.10 -25.47 -17.45
C ALA A 100 -8.11 -24.94 -16.01
N GLU A 101 -7.33 -25.54 -15.11
CA GLU A 101 -7.21 -25.11 -13.70
C GLU A 101 -6.47 -23.77 -13.61
N LEU A 102 -5.41 -23.60 -14.40
CA LEU A 102 -4.66 -22.36 -14.49
C LEU A 102 -5.51 -21.19 -14.98
N LEU A 103 -6.38 -21.45 -15.97
CA LEU A 103 -7.32 -20.44 -16.43
C LEU A 103 -8.31 -20.07 -15.32
N ALA A 104 -8.85 -21.05 -14.58
CA ALA A 104 -9.76 -20.79 -13.47
C ALA A 104 -9.12 -19.95 -12.35
N ILE A 105 -7.83 -20.14 -12.08
CA ILE A 105 -7.06 -19.31 -11.14
C ILE A 105 -6.87 -17.89 -11.68
N LYS A 106 -6.44 -17.74 -12.95
CA LYS A 106 -6.22 -16.44 -13.59
C LYS A 106 -7.47 -15.57 -13.59
N GLN A 107 -8.64 -16.17 -13.80
CA GLN A 107 -9.93 -15.47 -13.80
C GLN A 107 -10.33 -14.88 -12.44
N LYS A 108 -9.70 -15.34 -11.35
CA LYS A 108 -9.95 -14.87 -9.98
C LYS A 108 -8.96 -13.79 -9.53
N LEU A 109 -8.00 -13.41 -10.38
CA LEU A 109 -6.96 -12.45 -10.06
C LEU A 109 -7.27 -11.07 -10.62
N GLU A 110 -6.91 -10.06 -9.84
CA GLU A 110 -6.99 -8.64 -10.17
C GLU A 110 -5.61 -8.01 -10.11
N TYR A 111 -5.39 -6.98 -10.91
CA TYR A 111 -4.07 -6.41 -11.09
C TYR A 111 -4.05 -4.89 -11.15
N ILE A 112 -3.28 -4.24 -10.28
CA ILE A 112 -3.15 -2.79 -10.21
C ILE A 112 -1.70 -2.36 -10.44
N TYR A 113 -1.46 -1.39 -11.32
CA TYR A 113 -0.11 -0.90 -11.62
C TYR A 113 -0.12 0.52 -12.17
N PHE A 114 1.03 1.19 -12.09
CA PHE A 114 1.30 2.42 -12.85
C PHE A 114 1.96 2.07 -14.19
N ASP A 115 1.41 2.56 -15.30
CA ASP A 115 2.03 2.38 -16.63
C ASP A 115 3.21 3.35 -16.88
N GLU A 116 3.87 3.21 -18.02
CA GLU A 116 4.98 4.09 -18.46
C GLU A 116 4.60 5.58 -18.52
N ASN A 117 3.31 5.89 -18.61
CA ASN A 117 2.79 7.25 -18.61
C ASN A 117 2.32 7.70 -17.21
N ASN A 118 2.68 6.94 -16.16
CA ASN A 118 2.28 7.15 -14.77
C ASN A 118 0.77 7.14 -14.53
N ARG A 119 0.02 6.35 -15.30
CA ARG A 119 -1.42 6.21 -15.12
C ARG A 119 -1.70 4.97 -14.28
N LEU A 120 -2.58 5.11 -13.30
CA LEU A 120 -3.05 3.98 -12.51
C LEU A 120 -4.03 3.14 -13.34
N ASN A 121 -3.67 1.89 -13.57
CA ASN A 121 -4.46 0.91 -14.30
C ASN A 121 -4.91 -0.19 -13.32
N HIS A 122 -6.16 -0.61 -13.45
CA HIS A 122 -6.71 -1.78 -12.76
C HIS A 122 -7.27 -2.75 -13.80
N VAL A 123 -6.70 -3.94 -13.86
CA VAL A 123 -7.10 -5.01 -14.77
C VAL A 123 -7.96 -6.02 -14.02
N ILE A 124 -9.17 -6.25 -14.52
CA ILE A 124 -10.13 -7.19 -13.95
C ILE A 124 -10.55 -8.16 -15.04
N PHE A 125 -10.62 -9.45 -14.71
CA PHE A 125 -11.19 -10.45 -15.60
C PHE A 125 -12.72 -10.30 -15.71
N ASN A 126 -13.24 -10.26 -16.94
CA ASN A 126 -14.66 -10.20 -17.20
C ASN A 126 -15.19 -11.57 -17.67
N SER A 127 -15.91 -12.24 -16.78
CA SER A 127 -16.51 -13.55 -17.02
C SER A 127 -17.59 -13.59 -18.09
N SER A 128 -18.15 -12.43 -18.49
CA SER A 128 -19.20 -12.35 -19.51
C SER A 128 -18.67 -12.45 -20.94
N ASN A 129 -17.42 -12.04 -21.16
CA ASN A 129 -16.80 -12.03 -22.49
C ASN A 129 -15.43 -12.71 -22.53
N ASP A 130 -15.00 -13.33 -21.42
CA ASP A 130 -13.72 -14.03 -21.29
C ASP A 130 -12.52 -13.13 -21.66
N THR A 131 -12.59 -11.85 -21.28
CA THR A 131 -11.51 -10.89 -21.55
C THR A 131 -11.10 -10.14 -20.29
N TYR A 132 -9.85 -9.70 -20.26
CA TYR A 132 -9.35 -8.78 -19.24
C TYR A 132 -9.73 -7.35 -19.63
N SER A 133 -10.50 -6.69 -18.77
CA SER A 133 -10.84 -5.29 -18.93
C SER A 133 -9.80 -4.44 -18.19
N GLN A 134 -9.05 -3.65 -18.94
CA GLN A 134 -8.17 -2.63 -18.38
C GLN A 134 -9.00 -1.38 -18.06
N MET A 135 -9.32 -1.20 -16.79
CA MET A 135 -9.94 0.03 -16.30
C MET A 135 -8.85 1.03 -15.93
N LYS A 136 -8.84 2.16 -16.63
CA LYS A 136 -8.00 3.30 -16.27
C LYS A 136 -8.67 4.03 -15.12
N PHE A 137 -7.96 4.21 -14.01
CA PHE A 137 -8.42 5.05 -12.91
C PHE A 137 -8.42 6.50 -13.38
N ARG A 138 -9.58 6.97 -13.88
CA ARG A 138 -9.80 8.28 -14.52
C ARG A 138 -8.91 8.51 -15.76
N SER A 139 -9.52 8.91 -16.87
CA SER A 139 -8.81 9.07 -18.14
C SER A 139 -7.79 10.23 -18.18
N SER A 140 -7.85 11.18 -17.24
CA SER A 140 -6.96 12.35 -17.15
C SER A 140 -5.90 12.24 -16.05
N PHE A 141 -5.89 11.14 -15.29
CA PHE A 141 -5.06 10.99 -14.10
C PHE A 141 -3.65 10.50 -14.46
N THR A 142 -2.64 11.25 -14.02
CA THR A 142 -1.21 10.91 -14.17
C THR A 142 -0.47 11.32 -12.91
N LEU A 143 0.33 10.43 -12.33
CA LEU A 143 1.14 10.71 -11.13
C LEU A 143 2.64 10.66 -11.47
N PRO A 144 3.27 11.76 -11.92
CA PRO A 144 4.65 11.73 -12.41
C PRO A 144 5.64 11.12 -11.41
N GLY A 145 6.40 10.09 -11.83
CA GLY A 145 7.34 9.41 -10.93
C GLY A 145 6.66 8.58 -9.85
N SER A 146 5.44 8.09 -10.14
CA SER A 146 4.74 7.18 -9.24
C SER A 146 5.42 5.82 -9.18
N SER A 147 5.61 5.33 -7.97
CA SER A 147 6.07 3.98 -7.73
C SER A 147 5.29 3.34 -6.59
N ILE A 148 5.16 2.02 -6.67
CA ILE A 148 4.67 1.19 -5.58
C ILE A 148 5.89 0.52 -4.98
N ILE A 149 6.21 0.85 -3.73
CA ILE A 149 7.40 0.36 -3.03
C ILE A 149 6.97 -0.43 -1.78
N PRO A 150 7.51 -1.64 -1.55
CA PRO A 150 7.30 -2.38 -0.29
C PRO A 150 8.01 -1.71 0.89
N ASP A 151 7.35 -1.62 2.05
CA ASP A 151 7.93 -1.23 3.35
C ASP A 151 7.37 -2.12 4.47
N GLN A 152 8.01 -3.29 4.68
CA GLN A 152 7.59 -4.30 5.67
C GLN A 152 6.13 -4.78 5.51
N HIS A 153 5.19 -4.15 6.23
CA HIS A 153 3.75 -4.45 6.24
C HIS A 153 2.94 -3.38 5.47
N MET A 154 3.63 -2.41 4.90
CA MET A 154 3.02 -1.29 4.22
C MET A 154 3.41 -1.28 2.76
N LEU A 155 2.43 -0.98 1.92
CA LEU A 155 2.66 -0.56 0.56
C LEU A 155 2.82 0.96 0.58
N ILE A 156 3.94 1.47 0.08
CA ILE A 156 4.12 2.90 -0.14
C ILE A 156 3.77 3.20 -1.58
N VAL A 157 2.71 3.96 -1.79
CA VAL A 157 2.48 4.65 -3.05
C VAL A 157 3.22 5.97 -2.95
N GLN A 158 4.37 6.05 -3.62
CA GLN A 158 5.21 7.23 -3.67
C GLN A 158 5.01 7.94 -5.00
N VAL A 159 5.09 9.25 -4.98
CA VAL A 159 5.31 10.08 -6.17
C VAL A 159 6.59 10.85 -5.93
N ASP A 160 7.58 10.56 -6.76
CA ASP A 160 8.83 11.31 -6.85
C ASP A 160 8.86 12.05 -8.20
N ALA A 161 8.17 13.19 -8.22
CA ALA A 161 8.12 14.03 -9.41
C ALA A 161 9.30 15.01 -9.37
N ASP A 162 10.36 14.69 -10.11
CA ASP A 162 11.38 15.67 -10.49
C ASP A 162 10.93 16.38 -11.78
N ASP A 163 9.97 17.30 -11.65
CA ASP A 163 9.63 18.21 -12.74
C ASP A 163 10.35 19.55 -12.52
N ARG A 164 10.75 20.20 -13.62
CA ARG A 164 11.68 21.34 -13.67
C ARG A 164 11.29 22.54 -12.78
N ASP A 165 10.07 22.56 -12.26
CA ASP A 165 9.49 23.61 -11.43
C ASP A 165 9.40 23.24 -9.93
N ALA A 166 9.61 21.97 -9.51
CA ALA A 166 9.66 21.55 -8.10
C ALA A 166 10.03 20.08 -7.88
N ASN A 167 10.75 19.80 -6.78
CA ASN A 167 10.96 18.46 -6.25
C ASN A 167 9.95 18.20 -5.12
N TYR A 168 9.06 17.22 -5.29
CA TYR A 168 8.13 16.80 -4.25
C TYR A 168 8.16 15.29 -4.06
N GLN A 169 8.37 14.88 -2.81
CA GLN A 169 8.18 13.50 -2.37
C GLN A 169 6.90 13.41 -1.54
N LEU A 170 5.90 12.73 -2.09
CA LEU A 170 4.62 12.51 -1.44
C LEU A 170 4.42 11.01 -1.28
N ASN A 171 4.25 10.58 -0.02
CA ASN A 171 4.13 9.19 0.34
C ASN A 171 2.75 8.92 0.93
N SER A 172 2.08 7.91 0.39
CA SER A 172 0.91 7.31 1.01
C SER A 172 1.24 5.91 1.46
N LYS A 173 0.99 5.64 2.74
CA LYS A 173 1.30 4.36 3.39
C LYS A 173 0.01 3.58 3.56
N ILE A 174 -0.09 2.45 2.86
CA ILE A 174 -1.23 1.55 2.93
C ILE A 174 -0.81 0.33 3.76
N ASN A 175 -1.40 0.15 4.93
CA ASN A 175 -1.16 -1.04 5.73
C ASN A 175 -1.89 -2.23 5.11
N LEU A 176 -1.15 -3.26 4.72
CA LEU A 176 -1.67 -4.48 4.11
C LEU A 176 -1.30 -5.66 5.00
N PRO A 177 -2.12 -5.98 6.01
CA PRO A 177 -1.83 -7.09 6.92
C PRO A 177 -1.75 -8.45 6.19
N ASN A 178 -2.34 -8.54 4.99
CA ASN A 178 -2.35 -9.75 4.17
C ASN A 178 -1.16 -9.83 3.19
N MET A 179 -0.25 -8.85 3.16
CA MET A 179 0.89 -8.81 2.21
C MET A 179 1.97 -9.85 2.42
N GLN A 180 2.00 -10.53 3.57
CA GLN A 180 3.06 -11.48 3.93
C GLN A 180 2.71 -12.92 3.60
N LEU A 181 2.20 -13.14 2.39
CA LEU A 181 1.89 -14.46 1.88
C LEU A 181 2.86 -14.91 0.77
N ALA A 182 3.75 -14.03 0.30
CA ALA A 182 4.84 -14.40 -0.59
C ALA A 182 6.16 -14.36 0.20
N ASN A 183 6.82 -15.51 0.35
CA ASN A 183 8.21 -15.66 0.80
C ASN A 183 9.22 -15.05 -0.21
N TYR A 184 8.88 -13.92 -0.84
CA TYR A 184 9.73 -13.26 -1.83
C TYR A 184 10.49 -12.12 -1.15
N THR A 185 11.81 -12.09 -1.33
CA THR A 185 12.60 -10.90 -0.99
C THR A 185 12.21 -9.81 -1.97
N ILE A 186 11.34 -8.90 -1.53
CA ILE A 186 10.88 -7.84 -2.42
C ILE A 186 12.01 -6.82 -2.57
N GLU A 187 12.65 -6.81 -3.74
CA GLU A 187 13.64 -5.80 -4.06
C GLU A 187 12.97 -4.41 -4.05
N ALA A 188 13.51 -3.49 -3.26
CA ALA A 188 12.97 -2.14 -3.08
C ALA A 188 13.20 -1.23 -4.30
N ASP A 189 13.73 -1.76 -5.41
CA ASP A 189 14.03 -1.01 -6.62
C ASP A 189 12.93 -1.18 -7.68
N GLY A 190 12.59 -0.09 -8.37
CA GLY A 190 11.63 -0.07 -9.48
C GLY A 190 10.15 0.07 -9.08
N ASN A 191 9.35 0.52 -10.05
CA ASN A 191 7.89 0.61 -9.93
C ASN A 191 7.28 -0.80 -9.97
N LYS A 192 6.58 -1.20 -8.89
CA LYS A 192 5.90 -2.50 -8.81
C LYS A 192 4.44 -2.42 -9.24
N GLY A 193 3.89 -3.57 -9.62
CA GLY A 193 2.45 -3.81 -9.65
C GLY A 193 1.96 -4.60 -8.44
N ILE A 194 0.67 -4.55 -8.19
CA ILE A 194 -0.04 -5.29 -7.16
C ILE A 194 -0.93 -6.32 -7.85
N LEU A 195 -0.62 -7.59 -7.67
CA LEU A 195 -1.47 -8.70 -8.02
C LEU A 195 -2.23 -9.13 -6.77
N PHE A 196 -3.55 -9.28 -6.84
CA PHE A 196 -4.33 -9.67 -5.67
C PHE A 196 -5.60 -10.44 -6.05
N SER A 197 -6.21 -11.07 -5.04
CA SER A 197 -7.55 -11.63 -5.14
C SER A 197 -8.26 -11.52 -3.80
N ILE A 198 -9.58 -11.43 -3.85
CA ILE A 198 -10.48 -11.53 -2.70
C ILE A 198 -11.08 -12.93 -2.53
N ASP A 199 -10.80 -13.84 -3.47
CA ASP A 199 -11.31 -15.20 -3.45
C ASP A 199 -10.56 -16.04 -2.40
N THR A 200 -11.30 -16.72 -1.53
CA THR A 200 -10.74 -17.55 -0.47
C THR A 200 -10.11 -18.84 -0.99
N ASP A 201 -10.45 -19.27 -2.21
CA ASP A 201 -9.93 -20.49 -2.81
C ASP A 201 -8.42 -20.39 -3.13
N LEU A 202 -7.88 -19.17 -3.19
CA LEU A 202 -6.48 -18.91 -3.52
C LEU A 202 -5.57 -18.78 -2.29
N ILE A 203 -6.11 -18.96 -1.08
CA ILE A 203 -5.37 -18.83 0.19
C ILE A 203 -4.21 -19.83 0.33
N GLY A 204 -4.18 -20.90 -0.48
CA GLY A 204 -3.17 -21.97 -0.44
C GLY A 204 -2.21 -22.07 -1.63
N LEU A 205 -2.36 -21.27 -2.69
CA LEU A 205 -1.50 -21.36 -3.91
C LEU A 205 -0.10 -20.74 -3.76
N ILE A 206 0.36 -20.60 -2.52
CA ILE A 206 1.54 -19.84 -2.11
C ILE A 206 2.50 -20.70 -1.28
N SER A 207 2.26 -22.01 -1.24
CA SER A 207 3.08 -22.97 -0.48
C SER A 207 3.99 -23.86 -1.33
N GLU A 208 4.14 -23.62 -2.63
CA GLU A 208 5.01 -24.46 -3.46
C GLU A 208 6.07 -23.59 -4.15
N GLU A 209 7.30 -23.65 -3.63
CA GLU A 209 8.44 -23.67 -4.54
C GLU A 209 8.36 -24.99 -5.33
N GLY A 210 8.57 -24.88 -6.64
CA GLY A 210 8.21 -25.89 -7.62
C GLY A 210 8.75 -27.30 -7.39
N GLY A 211 7.99 -28.26 -7.90
CA GLY A 211 8.41 -29.65 -8.03
C GLY A 211 7.21 -30.57 -8.21
N LEU A 212 6.62 -30.60 -9.41
CA LEU A 212 5.66 -31.66 -9.74
C LEU A 212 6.35 -33.03 -9.75
N GLY A 213 6.06 -33.84 -8.72
CA GLY A 213 6.24 -35.28 -8.77
C GLY A 213 5.09 -35.96 -9.52
N GLY A 214 5.29 -36.30 -10.79
CA GLY A 214 4.40 -37.16 -11.60
C GLY A 214 5.11 -38.42 -12.13
N PRO A 215 4.41 -39.56 -12.32
CA PRO A 215 5.01 -40.89 -12.15
C PRO A 215 5.55 -41.54 -13.43
N GLY A 216 6.71 -42.21 -13.28
CA GLY A 216 7.03 -43.44 -14.02
C GLY A 216 8.17 -43.38 -15.04
N GLY A 217 9.11 -44.33 -14.91
CA GLY A 217 9.97 -44.78 -16.01
C GLY A 217 11.45 -44.88 -15.65
N GLY A 218 11.88 -46.01 -15.07
CA GLY A 218 13.27 -46.23 -14.72
C GLY A 218 14.20 -46.40 -15.93
N SER A 219 15.48 -46.08 -15.72
CA SER A 219 16.61 -46.98 -16.02
C SER A 219 17.94 -46.38 -15.53
N GLY A 220 18.60 -47.10 -14.63
CA GLY A 220 20.06 -47.32 -14.65
C GLY A 220 21.01 -46.26 -14.08
N GLY A 221 21.66 -46.60 -12.97
CA GLY A 221 23.01 -46.13 -12.65
C GLY A 221 23.27 -45.88 -11.17
N SER A 222 23.80 -46.87 -10.47
CA SER A 222 24.40 -46.70 -9.14
C SER A 222 25.57 -45.72 -9.18
N SER A 223 25.55 -44.76 -8.26
CA SER A 223 26.76 -44.28 -7.59
C SER A 223 26.36 -43.96 -6.16
N ASP A 224 27.07 -44.58 -5.22
CA ASP A 224 26.98 -44.31 -3.79
C ASP A 224 27.36 -42.85 -3.54
N ASP A 225 26.41 -42.03 -3.08
CA ASP A 225 26.65 -40.82 -2.32
C ASP A 225 25.52 -40.78 -1.28
N ASP A 226 25.90 -40.86 0.00
CA ASP A 226 25.02 -40.60 1.13
C ASP A 226 24.63 -39.11 1.09
N ASP A 227 23.61 -38.79 0.28
CA ASP A 227 22.93 -37.50 0.32
C ASP A 227 22.16 -37.45 1.66
N GLU A 228 22.73 -36.76 2.64
CA GLU A 228 21.95 -36.22 3.75
C GLU A 228 20.81 -35.41 3.13
N GLU A 229 19.61 -35.99 3.11
CA GLU A 229 18.36 -35.32 2.81
C GLU A 229 18.24 -34.14 3.78
N SER A 230 18.71 -32.97 3.34
CA SER A 230 18.55 -31.70 4.02
C SER A 230 17.05 -31.43 4.05
N SER A 231 16.38 -31.94 5.07
CA SER A 231 14.98 -31.63 5.35
C SER A 231 14.92 -30.14 5.65
N GLU A 232 14.68 -29.32 4.64
CA GLU A 232 14.51 -27.89 4.82
C GLU A 232 13.31 -27.66 5.75
N VAL A 233 13.60 -27.09 6.92
CA VAL A 233 12.59 -26.83 7.93
C VAL A 233 11.88 -25.54 7.56
N GLN A 234 10.60 -25.63 7.20
CA GLN A 234 9.78 -24.50 6.77
C GLN A 234 9.21 -23.72 7.96
N THR A 235 9.16 -22.39 7.87
CA THR A 235 8.48 -21.60 8.89
C THR A 235 6.96 -21.82 8.79
N ILE A 236 6.26 -21.95 9.92
CA ILE A 236 4.80 -22.01 9.94
C ILE A 236 4.22 -20.78 9.23
N ASN A 237 3.33 -20.98 8.26
CA ASN A 237 2.69 -19.90 7.49
C ASN A 237 1.15 -19.90 7.59
N LEU A 238 0.57 -20.83 8.36
CA LEU A 238 -0.87 -20.83 8.67
C LEU A 238 -1.20 -19.86 9.82
N ALA A 239 -1.53 -18.62 9.46
CA ALA A 239 -1.89 -17.55 10.40
C ALA A 239 -3.27 -17.73 11.05
N LEU A 240 -4.26 -18.27 10.33
CA LEU A 240 -5.63 -18.42 10.84
C LEU A 240 -5.78 -19.66 11.71
N ILE A 241 -6.23 -19.46 12.95
CA ILE A 241 -6.60 -20.51 13.90
C ILE A 241 -8.11 -20.67 13.90
N GLY A 242 -8.63 -21.41 12.92
CA GLY A 242 -10.07 -21.68 12.79
C GLY A 242 -10.60 -22.74 13.78
N ASN A 243 -9.74 -23.63 14.27
CA ASN A 243 -10.15 -24.73 15.16
C ASN A 243 -10.33 -24.32 16.63
N LEU A 244 -9.96 -23.09 16.99
CA LEU A 244 -10.22 -22.53 18.31
C LEU A 244 -11.55 -21.79 18.31
N THR A 245 -12.61 -22.44 18.79
CA THR A 245 -13.95 -21.86 18.84
C THR A 245 -14.06 -20.84 19.97
N LYS A 246 -14.80 -19.75 19.71
CA LYS A 246 -15.06 -18.73 20.72
C LYS A 246 -15.81 -19.32 21.92
N PRO A 247 -15.52 -18.85 23.15
CA PRO A 247 -16.31 -19.18 24.33
C PRO A 247 -17.78 -18.82 24.13
N VAL A 248 -18.67 -19.74 24.49
CA VAL A 248 -20.12 -19.55 24.52
C VAL A 248 -20.63 -20.07 25.85
N HIS A 249 -21.61 -19.41 26.46
CA HIS A 249 -22.20 -19.85 27.72
C HIS A 249 -22.60 -21.35 27.67
N ASN A 250 -22.19 -22.12 28.68
CA ASN A 250 -22.34 -23.58 28.78
C ASN A 250 -21.62 -24.41 27.70
N GLY A 251 -20.81 -23.77 26.86
CA GLY A 251 -19.97 -24.42 25.86
C GLY A 251 -18.77 -25.13 26.48
N THR A 252 -18.33 -26.20 25.82
CA THR A 252 -17.14 -26.97 26.21
C THR A 252 -15.89 -26.28 25.66
N PRO A 253 -14.86 -26.03 26.50
CA PRO A 253 -13.61 -25.43 26.04
C PRO A 253 -12.83 -26.35 25.11
N VAL A 254 -12.26 -25.78 24.04
CA VAL A 254 -11.26 -26.48 23.21
C VAL A 254 -9.96 -26.56 24.01
N THR A 255 -9.39 -27.76 24.18
CA THR A 255 -8.14 -27.96 24.91
C THR A 255 -6.97 -28.35 24.00
N THR A 256 -7.26 -28.82 22.79
CA THR A 256 -6.26 -29.20 21.79
C THR A 256 -6.85 -29.10 20.38
N PHE A 257 -6.00 -28.85 19.39
CA PHE A 257 -6.35 -28.98 17.97
C PHE A 257 -5.10 -29.28 17.13
N ALA A 258 -5.30 -29.63 15.87
CA ALA A 258 -4.22 -29.89 14.93
C ALA A 258 -4.53 -29.25 13.58
N THR A 259 -3.48 -28.83 12.89
CA THR A 259 -3.47 -28.34 11.50
C THR A 259 -2.48 -29.18 10.71
N ASP A 260 -2.28 -28.89 9.43
CA ASP A 260 -1.26 -29.60 8.63
C ASP A 260 0.17 -29.28 9.08
N GLN A 261 0.41 -28.13 9.71
CA GLN A 261 1.74 -27.63 10.06
C GLN A 261 2.11 -27.82 11.53
N TYR A 262 1.12 -27.88 12.42
CA TYR A 262 1.39 -27.97 13.84
C TYR A 262 0.24 -28.62 14.61
N THR A 263 0.57 -29.08 15.81
CA THR A 263 -0.41 -29.41 16.85
C THR A 263 -0.40 -28.32 17.91
N ALA A 264 -1.50 -28.14 18.61
CA ALA A 264 -1.62 -27.10 19.62
C ALA A 264 -2.36 -27.58 20.86
N THR A 265 -1.90 -27.11 22.02
CA THR A 265 -2.60 -27.23 23.30
C THR A 265 -3.15 -25.87 23.71
N VAL A 266 -4.31 -25.86 24.36
CA VAL A 266 -5.01 -24.63 24.74
C VAL A 266 -5.33 -24.69 26.22
N SER A 267 -4.91 -23.65 26.93
CA SER A 267 -5.27 -23.42 28.33
C SER A 267 -6.12 -22.15 28.42
N TRP A 268 -7.12 -22.18 29.31
CA TRP A 268 -8.09 -21.10 29.44
C TRP A 268 -7.97 -20.42 30.80
N ASN A 269 -8.09 -19.10 30.81
CA ASN A 269 -8.16 -18.28 32.00
C ASN A 269 -9.36 -17.32 31.91
N PRO A 270 -10.31 -17.31 32.85
CA PRO A 270 -10.45 -18.22 34.00
C PRO A 270 -10.54 -19.69 33.58
N ASN A 271 -10.08 -20.62 34.44
CA ASN A 271 -10.08 -22.05 34.15
C ASN A 271 -11.50 -22.64 34.24
N PRO A 272 -12.15 -23.03 33.12
CA PRO A 272 -13.53 -23.53 33.14
C PRO A 272 -13.65 -24.93 33.77
N PHE A 273 -12.53 -25.65 33.91
CA PHE A 273 -12.49 -27.00 34.46
C PHE A 273 -12.52 -27.04 36.00
N GLU A 274 -12.35 -25.91 36.68
CA GLU A 274 -12.44 -25.86 38.15
C GLU A 274 -13.89 -25.96 38.68
N ASP A 275 -14.89 -25.62 37.86
CA ASP A 275 -16.29 -25.64 38.30
C ASP A 275 -17.12 -26.75 37.65
N SER A 276 -17.22 -26.74 36.31
CA SER A 276 -18.21 -27.54 35.58
C SER A 276 -17.72 -28.07 34.23
N GLY A 277 -16.47 -27.72 33.85
CA GLY A 277 -15.94 -27.98 32.51
C GLY A 277 -16.61 -27.15 31.43
N LYS A 278 -17.26 -26.02 31.80
CA LYS A 278 -18.04 -25.17 30.90
C LYS A 278 -17.78 -23.70 31.12
N PHE A 279 -17.91 -22.90 30.05
CA PHE A 279 -17.80 -21.45 30.15
C PHE A 279 -19.01 -20.82 30.88
N LYS A 280 -18.71 -20.03 31.90
CA LYS A 280 -19.66 -19.15 32.64
C LYS A 280 -20.11 -17.98 31.76
N ASN A 281 -21.32 -17.46 32.01
CA ASN A 281 -21.87 -16.25 31.37
C ASN A 281 -21.13 -14.98 31.84
N ASN A 282 -21.18 -13.91 31.06
CA ASN A 282 -20.66 -12.57 31.36
C ASN A 282 -19.18 -12.60 31.81
N THR A 283 -18.39 -13.50 31.22
CA THR A 283 -17.00 -13.72 31.60
C THR A 283 -16.11 -13.57 30.38
N ILE A 284 -15.07 -12.74 30.50
CA ILE A 284 -14.00 -12.63 29.50
C ILE A 284 -13.06 -13.81 29.72
N TYR A 285 -12.77 -14.54 28.65
CA TYR A 285 -11.82 -15.64 28.67
C TYR A 285 -10.62 -15.33 27.80
N THR A 286 -9.45 -15.70 28.32
CA THR A 286 -8.16 -15.68 27.61
C THR A 286 -7.73 -17.12 27.35
N ALA A 287 -7.51 -17.45 26.08
CA ALA A 287 -6.87 -18.69 25.68
C ALA A 287 -5.36 -18.47 25.51
N THR A 288 -4.56 -19.30 26.17
CA THR A 288 -3.13 -19.43 25.87
C THR A 288 -2.93 -20.71 25.07
N VAL A 289 -2.50 -20.55 23.83
CA VAL A 289 -2.25 -21.63 22.88
C VAL A 289 -0.74 -21.88 22.80
N ILE A 290 -0.33 -23.13 22.96
CA ILE A 290 1.06 -23.57 22.80
C ILE A 290 1.14 -24.47 21.58
N ILE A 291 1.90 -24.05 20.59
CA ILE A 291 2.15 -24.74 19.33
C ILE A 291 3.31 -25.73 19.47
N THR A 292 3.15 -26.90 18.86
CA THR A 292 4.19 -27.88 18.60
C THR A 292 4.25 -28.11 17.10
N PRO A 293 5.26 -27.55 16.39
CA PRO A 293 5.44 -27.75 14.96
C PRO A 293 5.55 -29.24 14.62
N LYS A 294 4.98 -29.64 13.49
CA LYS A 294 5.17 -30.98 12.94
C LYS A 294 6.55 -31.08 12.27
N VAL A 295 6.97 -32.31 11.93
CA VAL A 295 8.22 -32.55 11.19
C VAL A 295 8.23 -31.70 9.92
N GLY A 296 9.35 -31.03 9.65
CA GLY A 296 9.48 -30.10 8.53
C GLY A 296 8.98 -28.68 8.80
N TYR A 297 8.47 -28.37 10.00
CA TYR A 297 8.01 -27.02 10.35
C TYR A 297 8.72 -26.41 11.57
N THR A 298 8.84 -25.08 11.61
CA THR A 298 9.45 -24.31 12.71
C THR A 298 8.67 -23.05 13.05
N VAL A 299 8.81 -22.59 14.29
CA VAL A 299 8.35 -21.26 14.74
C VAL A 299 9.40 -20.17 14.48
N ILE A 300 10.64 -20.55 14.19
CA ILE A 300 11.70 -19.59 13.85
C ILE A 300 11.38 -18.98 12.49
N GLY A 301 11.33 -17.65 12.42
CA GLY A 301 10.80 -16.89 11.28
C GLY A 301 9.41 -16.30 11.54
N LEU A 302 8.68 -16.76 12.57
CA LEU A 302 7.37 -16.20 12.89
C LEU A 302 7.48 -14.76 13.40
N LEU A 303 6.67 -13.88 12.83
CA LEU A 303 6.60 -12.48 13.24
C LEU A 303 5.74 -12.29 14.48
N GLN A 304 5.90 -11.14 15.12
CA GLN A 304 5.05 -10.75 16.24
C GLN A 304 3.60 -10.57 15.76
N ASN A 305 2.64 -11.10 16.52
CA ASN A 305 1.20 -11.04 16.23
C ASN A 305 0.79 -11.63 14.86
N PHE A 306 1.54 -12.62 14.39
CA PHE A 306 1.27 -13.40 13.18
C PHE A 306 -0.09 -14.13 13.19
N PHE A 307 -0.50 -14.71 14.33
CA PHE A 307 -1.71 -15.54 14.38
C PHE A 307 -3.00 -14.73 14.53
N HIS A 308 -4.08 -15.21 13.92
CA HIS A 308 -5.44 -14.70 14.09
C HIS A 308 -6.38 -15.80 14.60
N VAL A 309 -7.10 -15.52 15.69
CA VAL A 309 -8.14 -16.41 16.23
C VAL A 309 -9.53 -15.83 15.96
N THR A 310 -10.36 -16.56 15.22
CA THR A 310 -11.71 -16.13 14.87
C THR A 310 -12.55 -15.84 16.12
N GLY A 311 -13.09 -14.63 16.19
CA GLY A 311 -13.98 -14.22 17.29
C GLY A 311 -13.26 -13.76 18.56
N ALA A 312 -11.93 -13.71 18.58
CA ALA A 312 -11.17 -13.04 19.62
C ALA A 312 -11.18 -11.51 19.40
N ASN A 313 -11.22 -10.74 20.47
CA ASN A 313 -11.00 -9.28 20.45
C ASN A 313 -9.54 -8.95 20.12
N THR A 314 -8.61 -9.75 20.65
CA THR A 314 -7.16 -9.59 20.39
C THR A 314 -6.50 -10.96 20.29
N THR A 315 -5.57 -11.11 19.34
CA THR A 315 -4.67 -12.25 19.25
C THR A 315 -3.24 -11.73 19.22
N THR A 316 -2.35 -12.26 20.06
CA THR A 316 -0.96 -11.82 20.14
C THR A 316 -0.01 -12.99 20.28
N ASN A 317 1.15 -12.92 19.65
CA ASN A 317 2.27 -13.83 19.87
C ASN A 317 3.59 -13.04 19.79
N PRO A 318 4.61 -13.34 20.59
CA PRO A 318 5.96 -12.84 20.34
C PRO A 318 6.53 -13.41 19.04
N ALA A 319 7.50 -12.71 18.44
CA ALA A 319 8.25 -13.24 17.31
C ALA A 319 9.01 -14.52 17.69
N ASN A 320 9.14 -15.45 16.75
CA ASN A 320 9.80 -16.75 16.91
C ASN A 320 9.23 -17.62 18.05
N SER A 321 8.00 -17.34 18.49
CA SER A 321 7.40 -17.98 19.66
C SER A 321 6.34 -18.99 19.27
N ASN A 322 6.28 -20.07 20.04
CA ASN A 322 5.21 -21.05 19.99
C ASN A 322 4.03 -20.72 20.91
N ILE A 323 3.99 -19.52 21.51
CA ILE A 323 2.95 -19.11 22.45
C ILE A 323 2.07 -18.03 21.82
N ILE A 324 0.76 -18.27 21.82
CA ILE A 324 -0.26 -17.34 21.36
C ILE A 324 -1.23 -17.05 22.49
N THR A 325 -1.61 -15.79 22.63
CA THR A 325 -2.63 -15.34 23.59
C THR A 325 -3.81 -14.78 22.82
N ALA A 326 -5.01 -15.32 23.04
CA ALA A 326 -6.25 -14.84 22.44
C ALA A 326 -7.24 -14.42 23.53
N VAL A 327 -7.75 -13.19 23.47
CA VAL A 327 -8.73 -12.66 24.42
C VAL A 327 -10.07 -12.55 23.73
N PHE A 328 -11.11 -13.18 24.28
CA PHE A 328 -12.45 -13.21 23.70
C PHE A 328 -13.38 -12.17 24.34
N PRO A 329 -14.44 -11.74 23.62
CA PRO A 329 -15.52 -10.97 24.24
C PRO A 329 -16.20 -11.78 25.35
N SER A 330 -16.92 -11.09 26.24
CA SER A 330 -17.70 -11.76 27.29
C SER A 330 -18.74 -12.70 26.68
N THR A 331 -18.75 -13.94 27.15
CA THR A 331 -19.76 -14.98 26.88
C THR A 331 -21.18 -14.59 27.24
#